data_AF-A0AAW2FKQ3-F1
#
_entry.id   AF-A0AAW2FKQ3-F1
#
_cell.length_a   1.000
_cell.length_b   1.000
_cell.length_c   1.000
_cell.angle_alpha   90.00
_cell.angle_beta   90.00
_cell.angle_gamma   90.00
#
_symmetry.space_group_name_H-M   'P 1'
#
loop_
_entity.id
_entity.type
_entity.pdbx_description
1 polymer ?
#
loop_
_entity_poly.entity_id
_entity_poly.type
_entity_poly.pdbx_seq_one_letter_code
_entity_poly.pdbx_strand_id
1 'polypeptide(L)'
;MTRMNTMKRTYKNIENHNCKSGNNRRTLQYFDIMDDFLGKKPYMTPLVTVSSNKKRKAEEMDSIREEAKNKRHRERIDIQQKLIETLDKFIQIYEMLHRGRCTGSVLRDP
;
A
#
# COMPACT_ATOMS: atom_id res chain seq x y z
N MET A 1 1.90 9.59 -0.74
CA MET A 1 1.01 10.01 -1.85
C MET A 1 1.07 11.52 -1.95
N THR A 2 1.20 12.10 -3.14
CA THR A 2 1.27 13.57 -3.31
C THR A 2 -0.14 14.19 -3.34
N ARG A 3 -0.27 15.45 -2.93
CA ARG A 3 -1.54 16.21 -2.91
C ARG A 3 -2.26 16.19 -4.27
N MET A 4 -1.51 16.33 -5.36
CA MET A 4 -2.02 16.24 -6.74
C MET A 4 -2.65 14.87 -7.06
N ASN A 5 -2.06 13.77 -6.59
CA ASN A 5 -2.60 12.43 -6.84
C ASN A 5 -3.92 12.21 -6.09
N THR A 6 -4.05 12.78 -4.89
CA THR A 6 -5.31 12.78 -4.15
C THR A 6 -6.39 13.57 -4.89
N MET A 7 -6.04 14.78 -5.37
CA MET A 7 -6.95 15.62 -6.16
C MET A 7 -7.47 14.91 -7.41
N LYS A 8 -6.58 14.27 -8.20
CA LYS A 8 -6.97 13.47 -9.38
C LYS A 8 -7.94 12.34 -9.03
N ARG A 9 -7.72 11.64 -7.91
CA ARG A 9 -8.60 10.53 -7.47
C ARG A 9 -9.98 11.05 -7.06
N THR A 10 -10.04 12.14 -6.31
CA THR A 10 -11.30 12.74 -5.87
C THR A 10 -12.14 13.17 -7.06
N TYR A 11 -11.54 13.89 -8.02
CA TYR A 11 -12.21 14.28 -9.27
C TYR A 11 -12.77 13.06 -10.02
N LYS A 12 -11.92 12.06 -10.28
CA LYS A 12 -12.32 10.85 -11.01
C LYS A 12 -13.43 10.05 -10.30
N ASN A 13 -13.41 10.01 -8.98
CA ASN A 13 -14.47 9.36 -8.20
C ASN A 13 -15.82 10.06 -8.32
N ILE A 14 -15.82 11.40 -8.38
CA ILE A 14 -17.04 12.20 -8.54
C ILE A 14 -17.58 12.06 -9.98
N GLU A 15 -16.72 12.20 -10.98
CA GLU A 15 -17.05 12.02 -12.39
C GLU A 15 -17.67 10.63 -12.64
N ASN A 16 -17.00 9.56 -12.20
CA ASN A 16 -17.51 8.19 -12.30
C ASN A 16 -18.83 7.96 -11.55
N HIS A 17 -19.06 8.66 -10.44
CA HIS A 17 -20.31 8.55 -9.69
C HIS A 17 -21.47 9.20 -10.44
N ASN A 18 -21.21 10.37 -11.04
CA ASN A 18 -22.18 11.17 -11.77
C ASN A 18 -22.49 10.59 -13.16
N CYS A 19 -21.58 9.83 -13.76
CA CYS A 19 -21.81 9.14 -15.03
C CYS A 19 -22.71 7.88 -14.93
N LYS A 20 -23.14 7.47 -13.73
CA LYS A 20 -24.03 6.31 -13.54
C LYS A 20 -25.48 6.77 -13.42
N SER A 21 -26.39 6.13 -14.16
CA SER A 21 -27.82 6.44 -14.03
C SER A 21 -28.37 5.99 -12.67
N GLY A 22 -29.38 6.69 -12.16
CA GLY A 22 -29.99 6.41 -10.86
C GLY A 22 -29.23 6.97 -9.64
N ASN A 23 -28.07 7.59 -9.83
CA ASN A 23 -27.34 8.27 -8.75
C ASN A 23 -27.75 9.73 -8.60
N ASN A 24 -27.73 10.22 -7.35
CA ASN A 24 -27.76 11.65 -7.07
C ASN A 24 -26.44 12.30 -7.50
N ARG A 25 -26.50 13.52 -8.03
CA ARG A 25 -25.30 14.25 -8.43
C ARG A 25 -24.46 14.58 -7.20
N ARG A 26 -23.20 14.15 -7.21
CA ARG A 26 -22.18 14.62 -6.27
C ARG A 26 -21.57 15.91 -6.83
N THR A 27 -21.58 16.95 -6.02
CA THR A 27 -20.94 18.22 -6.31
C THR A 27 -19.71 18.39 -5.43
N LEU A 28 -18.70 19.08 -5.95
CA LEU A 28 -17.51 19.49 -5.20
C LEU A 28 -17.33 20.99 -5.40
N GLN A 29 -17.00 21.72 -4.33
CA GLN A 29 -16.97 23.19 -4.31
C GLN A 29 -16.05 23.82 -5.37
N TYR A 30 -15.07 23.06 -5.87
CA TYR A 30 -14.14 23.45 -6.94
C TYR A 30 -14.16 22.47 -8.10
N PHE A 31 -15.29 21.81 -8.34
CA PHE A 31 -15.42 20.82 -9.40
C PHE A 31 -15.13 21.45 -10.77
N ASP A 32 -15.70 22.60 -11.06
CA ASP A 32 -15.56 23.26 -12.37
C ASP A 32 -14.09 23.64 -12.65
N ILE A 33 -13.40 24.17 -11.63
CA ILE A 33 -11.96 24.49 -11.72
C ILE A 33 -11.13 23.21 -11.96
N MET A 34 -11.49 22.11 -11.30
CA MET A 34 -10.84 20.82 -11.50
C MET A 34 -11.15 20.23 -12.88
N ASP A 35 -12.37 20.42 -13.39
CA ASP A 35 -12.81 19.94 -14.69
C ASP A 35 -12.08 20.66 -15.82
N ASP A 36 -11.93 21.98 -15.72
CA ASP A 36 -11.14 22.77 -16.66
C ASP A 36 -9.66 22.38 -16.67
N PHE A 37 -9.09 22.10 -15.48
CA PHE A 37 -7.68 21.75 -15.36
C PHE A 37 -7.35 20.28 -15.67
N LEU A 38 -8.28 19.35 -15.35
CA LEU A 38 -8.06 17.90 -15.42
C LEU A 38 -8.87 17.20 -16.51
N GLY A 39 -10.09 17.66 -16.82
CA GLY A 39 -11.06 16.99 -17.70
C GLY A 39 -10.63 16.97 -19.17
N LYS A 40 -9.87 17.97 -19.62
CA LYS A 40 -9.37 18.08 -21.00
C LYS A 40 -8.08 17.29 -21.27
N LYS A 41 -7.55 16.55 -20.28
CA LYS A 41 -6.22 15.92 -20.39
C LYS A 41 -6.29 14.44 -20.79
N PRO A 42 -5.37 13.96 -21.66
CA PRO A 42 -5.31 12.58 -22.16
C PRO A 42 -5.07 11.49 -21.10
N TYR A 43 -4.80 11.86 -19.84
CA TYR A 43 -4.73 10.88 -18.74
C TYR A 43 -6.09 10.63 -18.07
N MET A 44 -7.10 11.48 -18.30
CA MET A 44 -8.47 11.26 -17.83
C MET A 44 -9.29 10.51 -18.88
N THR A 45 -9.16 10.90 -20.14
CA THR A 45 -9.71 10.20 -21.32
C THR A 45 -8.60 9.42 -22.02
N PRO A 46 -8.67 8.08 -22.12
CA PRO A 46 -7.61 7.31 -22.76
C PRO A 46 -7.47 7.73 -24.24
N LEU A 47 -6.24 8.06 -24.68
CA LEU A 47 -5.95 8.54 -26.06
C LEU A 47 -6.56 7.64 -27.16
N VAL A 48 -6.61 6.32 -26.92
CA VAL A 48 -7.19 5.35 -27.83
C VAL A 48 -7.91 4.28 -27.02
N THR A 49 -9.19 4.06 -27.31
CA THR A 49 -9.91 2.90 -26.79
C THR A 49 -9.69 1.74 -27.76
N VAL A 50 -8.59 1.02 -27.64
CA VAL A 50 -8.39 -0.22 -28.40
C VAL A 50 -9.31 -1.28 -27.79
N SER A 51 -10.39 -1.64 -28.49
CA SER A 51 -11.35 -2.64 -28.02
C SER A 51 -10.72 -4.03 -28.07
N SER A 52 -10.24 -4.50 -26.92
CA SER A 52 -9.83 -5.88 -26.70
C SER A 52 -10.47 -6.34 -25.40
N ASN A 53 -11.56 -7.13 -25.48
CA ASN A 53 -12.26 -7.81 -24.38
C ASN A 53 -12.10 -7.16 -22.99
N LYS A 54 -12.90 -6.13 -22.71
CA LYS A 54 -12.87 -5.27 -21.50
C LYS A 54 -12.84 -6.00 -20.16
N LYS A 55 -13.29 -7.27 -20.10
CA LYS A 55 -13.29 -8.08 -18.86
C LYS A 55 -11.87 -8.47 -18.41
N ARG A 56 -11.02 -8.92 -19.32
CA ARG A 56 -9.69 -9.44 -18.98
C ARG A 56 -8.74 -8.37 -18.42
N LYS A 57 -8.80 -7.15 -18.99
CA LYS A 57 -7.94 -6.03 -18.54
C LYS A 57 -8.33 -5.47 -17.18
N ALA A 58 -9.63 -5.45 -16.85
CA ALA A 58 -10.08 -5.02 -15.52
C ALA A 58 -9.62 -6.02 -14.45
N GLU A 59 -9.79 -7.32 -14.72
CA GLU A 59 -9.34 -8.41 -13.84
C GLU A 59 -7.82 -8.40 -13.63
N GLU A 60 -7.04 -8.19 -14.69
CA GLU A 60 -5.57 -8.08 -14.62
C GLU A 60 -5.13 -6.83 -13.85
N MET A 61 -5.78 -5.68 -14.06
CA MET A 61 -5.44 -4.46 -13.33
C MET A 61 -5.80 -4.55 -11.85
N ASP A 62 -6.89 -5.23 -11.51
CA ASP A 62 -7.28 -5.51 -10.14
C ASP A 62 -6.33 -6.52 -9.47
N SER A 63 -5.87 -7.55 -10.20
CA SER A 63 -4.88 -8.50 -9.67
C SER A 63 -3.54 -7.82 -9.35
N ILE A 64 -3.04 -6.95 -10.23
CA ILE A 64 -1.83 -6.15 -10.01
C ILE A 64 -2.00 -5.24 -8.78
N ARG A 65 -3.19 -4.66 -8.61
CA ARG A 65 -3.49 -3.79 -7.46
C ARG A 65 -3.50 -4.58 -6.16
N GLU A 66 -4.12 -5.76 -6.13
CA GLU A 66 -4.15 -6.64 -4.96
C GLU A 66 -2.76 -7.19 -4.64
N GLU A 67 -1.99 -7.59 -5.65
CA GLU A 67 -0.61 -8.03 -5.46
C GLU A 67 0.25 -6.92 -4.84
N ALA A 68 0.14 -5.68 -5.34
CA ALA A 68 0.87 -4.54 -4.78
C ALA A 68 0.44 -4.22 -3.34
N LYS A 69 -0.83 -4.41 -2.98
CA LYS A 69 -1.30 -4.27 -1.59
C LYS A 69 -0.73 -5.38 -0.71
N ASN A 70 -0.78 -6.62 -1.17
CA ASN A 70 -0.26 -7.79 -0.45
C ASN A 70 1.25 -7.70 -0.26
N LYS A 71 1.99 -7.21 -1.26
CA LYS A 71 3.43 -6.95 -1.16
C LYS A 71 3.74 -5.95 -0.05
N ARG A 72 3.10 -4.77 -0.06
CA ARG A 72 3.28 -3.76 1.00
C ARG A 72 2.89 -4.29 2.39
N HIS A 73 1.82 -5.09 2.46
CA HIS A 73 1.40 -5.69 3.72
C HIS A 73 2.47 -6.66 4.25
N ARG A 74 2.98 -7.54 3.38
CA ARG A 74 4.07 -8.47 3.72
C ARG A 74 5.33 -7.73 4.17
N GLU A 75 5.75 -6.70 3.45
CA GLU A 75 6.91 -5.88 3.84
C GLU A 75 6.73 -5.25 5.23
N ARG A 76 5.53 -4.77 5.57
CA ARG A 76 5.26 -4.25 6.92
C ARG A 76 5.34 -5.33 8.00
N ILE A 77 4.82 -6.52 7.71
CA ILE A 77 4.90 -7.66 8.63
C ILE A 77 6.34 -8.10 8.84
N ASP A 78 7.16 -8.17 7.78
CA ASP A 78 8.58 -8.52 7.85
C ASP A 78 9.39 -7.52 8.70
N ILE A 79 9.11 -6.21 8.55
CA ILE A 79 9.73 -5.17 9.38
C ILE A 79 9.34 -5.33 10.85
N GLN A 80 8.06 -5.61 11.13
CA GLN A 80 7.60 -5.86 12.49
C GLN A 80 8.26 -7.10 13.10
N GLN A 81 8.42 -8.16 12.32
CA GLN A 81 9.06 -9.40 12.76
C GLN A 81 10.54 -9.18 13.10
N LYS A 82 11.28 -8.48 12.25
CA LYS A 82 12.69 -8.11 12.53
C LYS A 82 12.85 -7.30 13.81
N LEU A 83 11.90 -6.42 14.11
CA LEU A 83 11.91 -5.67 15.36
C LEU A 83 11.73 -6.60 16.56
N ILE A 84 10.78 -7.52 16.50
CA ILE A 84 10.53 -8.51 17.56
C ILE A 84 11.79 -9.35 17.80
N GLU A 85 12.40 -9.90 16.74
CA GLU A 85 13.64 -10.69 16.85
C GLU A 85 14.81 -9.89 17.45
N THR A 86 14.85 -8.59 17.15
CA THR A 86 15.88 -7.71 17.70
C THR A 86 15.66 -7.49 19.20
N LEU A 87 14.41 -7.31 19.63
CA LEU A 87 14.05 -7.18 21.05
C LEU A 87 14.33 -8.48 21.83
N ASP A 88 14.07 -9.65 21.24
CA ASP A 88 14.39 -10.94 21.85
C ASP A 88 15.90 -11.09 22.10
N LYS A 89 16.74 -10.63 21.17
CA LYS A 89 18.20 -10.60 21.36
C LYS A 89 18.61 -9.71 22.52
N PHE A 90 18.00 -8.53 22.65
CA PHE A 90 18.27 -7.65 23.78
C PHE A 90 17.87 -8.31 25.11
N ILE A 91 16.69 -8.93 25.17
CA ILE A 91 16.22 -9.66 26.35
C ILE A 91 17.23 -10.76 26.73
N GLN A 92 17.67 -11.57 25.76
CA GLN A 92 18.67 -12.61 26.00
C GLN A 92 19.99 -12.04 26.54
N ILE A 93 20.45 -10.90 26.02
CA ILE A 93 21.67 -10.23 26.53
C ILE A 93 21.47 -9.80 27.99
N TYR A 94 20.33 -9.18 28.33
CA TYR A 94 20.04 -8.81 29.71
C TYR A 94 19.99 -10.04 30.62
N GLU A 95 19.37 -11.14 30.18
CA GLU A 95 19.37 -12.40 30.93
C GLU A 95 20.79 -12.96 31.11
N MET A 96 21.64 -12.93 30.08
CA MET A 96 23.04 -13.36 30.15
C MET A 96 23.87 -12.49 31.11
N LEU A 97 23.61 -11.19 31.18
CA LEU A 97 24.29 -10.27 32.10
C LEU A 97 23.83 -10.45 33.55
N HIS A 98 22.55 -10.78 33.76
CA HIS A 98 21.99 -11.00 35.09
C HIS A 98 22.20 -12.43 35.62
N ARG A 99 22.40 -13.44 34.75
CA ARG A 99 22.84 -14.79 35.13
C ARG A 99 24.37 -14.82 35.13
N GLY A 100 25.01 -14.55 36.27
CA GLY A 100 26.47 -14.60 36.42
C GLY A 100 27.09 -15.90 35.87
N ARG A 101 28.22 -15.76 35.14
CA ARG A 101 29.02 -16.84 34.52
C ARG A 101 29.17 -18.08 35.43
N CYS A 102 28.61 -19.22 35.03
CA CYS A 102 28.96 -20.53 35.57
C CYS A 102 29.05 -21.58 34.45
N THR A 103 30.16 -21.59 33.71
CA THR A 103 30.67 -22.80 33.02
C THR A 103 32.19 -22.80 33.10
N GLY A 104 32.71 -23.05 34.30
CA GLY A 104 34.11 -23.40 34.52
C GLY A 104 34.31 -24.89 34.24
N SER A 105 35.14 -25.19 33.26
CA SER A 105 35.68 -26.51 32.94
C SER A 105 36.31 -27.17 34.18
N VAL A 106 35.83 -28.34 34.59
CA VAL A 106 36.59 -29.22 35.49
C VAL A 106 37.28 -30.26 34.62
N LEU A 107 38.59 -30.04 34.49
CA LEU A 107 39.62 -30.93 33.98
C LEU A 107 39.46 -32.31 34.63
N ARG A 108 39.41 -33.36 33.81
CA ARG A 108 39.48 -34.75 34.26
C ARG A 108 40.95 -35.20 34.16
N ASP A 109 41.34 -36.03 35.12
CA ASP A 109 42.54 -36.90 35.17
C ASP A 109 43.77 -36.31 35.90
N PRO A 110 44.59 -37.14 36.59
CA PRO A 110 44.78 -38.60 36.43
C PRO A 110 44.08 -39.52 37.41
#